data_AF-A0A452J7M4-F1
#
_entry.id   AF-A0A452J7M4-F1
#
_cell.length_a   1.000
_cell.length_b   1.000
_cell.length_c   1.000
_cell.angle_alpha   90.00
_cell.angle_beta   90.00
_cell.angle_gamma   90.00
#
_symmetry.space_group_name_H-M   'P 1'
#
loop_
_entity.id
_entity.type
_entity.pdbx_description
1 polymer ?
#
loop_
_entity_poly.entity_id
_entity_poly.type
_entity_poly.pdbx_seq_one_letter_code
_entity_poly.pdbx_strand_id
1 'polypeptide(L)'
;MTGLVHPLHSCLGVGGGQGETRPTSRCLPLLQNDAVIISGRKLAQQIRQEARHEVEQWVAAGNKRPHLSVVLVGENPASHSYVLNKTKAAADVGRFLHSCLCALTNRTLNNEYLELI
;
A
#
# COMPACT_ATOMS: atom_id res chain seq x y z
N MET A 1 5.50 8.46 -75.66
CA MET A 1 4.58 8.45 -76.81
C MET A 1 3.66 7.27 -76.57
N THR A 2 2.39 7.36 -76.21
CA THR A 2 1.29 8.35 -76.34
C THR A 2 0.27 7.98 -75.24
N GLY A 3 -0.19 8.90 -74.40
CA GLY A 3 -1.51 9.56 -74.51
C GLY A 3 -2.40 9.13 -73.32
N LEU A 4 -2.73 10.02 -72.37
CA LEU A 4 -4.00 10.79 -72.27
C LEU A 4 -5.22 9.84 -72.19
N VAL A 5 -6.12 9.84 -71.19
CA VAL A 5 -6.91 10.92 -70.59
C VAL A 5 -7.69 10.41 -69.35
N HIS A 6 -7.89 11.27 -68.34
CA HIS A 6 -8.92 11.14 -67.30
C HIS A 6 -10.31 11.54 -67.84
N PRO A 7 -11.41 11.10 -67.21
CA PRO A 7 -12.25 12.04 -66.45
C PRO A 7 -12.72 11.46 -65.09
N LEU A 8 -12.53 12.21 -63.99
CA LEU A 8 -13.57 13.01 -63.32
C LEU A 8 -14.81 12.21 -62.85
N HIS A 9 -14.90 11.94 -61.55
CA HIS A 9 -16.18 12.07 -60.84
C HIS A 9 -15.99 12.62 -59.41
N SER A 10 -16.44 13.86 -59.28
CA SER A 10 -17.11 14.48 -58.13
C SER A 10 -16.37 14.62 -56.79
N CYS A 11 -15.76 15.79 -56.62
CA CYS A 11 -15.74 16.51 -55.35
C CYS A 11 -17.17 16.83 -54.90
N LEU A 12 -17.48 16.66 -53.60
CA LEU A 12 -18.10 17.66 -52.71
C LEU A 12 -18.70 16.97 -51.48
N GLY A 13 -18.10 17.25 -50.32
CA GLY A 13 -18.57 16.81 -49.01
C GLY A 13 -17.83 17.56 -47.91
N VAL A 14 -18.05 18.87 -47.85
CA VAL A 14 -17.65 19.73 -46.73
C VAL A 14 -18.49 19.35 -45.51
N GLY A 15 -17.83 18.99 -44.40
CA GLY A 15 -18.45 18.80 -43.10
C GLY A 15 -17.43 18.99 -42.00
N GLY A 16 -17.39 20.20 -41.43
CA GLY A 16 -16.45 20.60 -40.39
C GLY A 16 -16.67 19.84 -39.08
N GLY A 17 -15.55 19.47 -38.46
CA GLY A 17 -15.46 19.03 -37.07
C GLY A 17 -14.09 19.41 -36.56
N GLN A 18 -14.00 20.55 -35.87
CA GLN A 18 -12.80 20.98 -35.17
C GLN A 18 -12.52 20.00 -34.02
N GLY A 19 -11.64 19.03 -34.27
CA GLY A 19 -10.96 18.26 -33.24
C GLY A 19 -9.56 18.82 -33.10
N GLU A 20 -9.37 19.68 -32.11
CA GLU A 20 -8.09 20.29 -31.72
C GLU A 20 -6.99 19.23 -31.52
N THR A 21 -6.19 18.96 -32.55
CA THR A 21 -4.96 18.17 -32.38
C THR A 21 -3.92 19.07 -31.73
N ARG A 22 -3.90 19.10 -30.40
CA ARG A 22 -2.85 19.76 -29.62
C ARG A 22 -1.48 19.29 -30.13
N PRO A 23 -0.61 20.18 -30.64
CA PRO A 23 0.75 19.79 -30.97
C PRO A 23 1.43 19.40 -29.66
N THR A 24 1.87 18.15 -29.58
CA THR A 24 2.64 17.62 -28.47
C THR A 24 3.83 18.53 -28.19
N SER A 25 3.77 19.24 -27.07
CA SER A 25 4.89 19.97 -26.49
C SER A 25 6.04 18.97 -26.27
N ARG A 26 7.01 18.93 -27.20
CA ARG A 26 8.26 18.22 -26.99
C ARG A 26 9.05 18.97 -25.92
N CYS A 27 8.87 18.60 -24.65
CA CYS A 27 9.92 18.82 -23.67
C CYS A 27 11.12 17.94 -24.07
N LEU A 28 12.29 18.56 -24.19
CA LEU A 28 13.57 17.84 -24.36
C LEU A 28 13.73 16.79 -23.25
N PRO A 29 14.41 15.66 -23.51
CA PRO A 29 14.67 14.66 -22.49
C PRO A 29 15.72 15.22 -21.52
N LEU A 30 15.27 15.93 -20.51
CA LEU A 30 16.06 16.15 -19.30
C LEU A 30 16.33 14.77 -18.71
N LEU A 31 17.61 14.50 -18.42
CA LEU A 31 18.12 13.29 -17.78
C LEU A 31 17.09 12.73 -16.79
N GLN A 32 16.41 11.64 -17.19
CA GLN A 32 15.32 11.05 -16.41
C GLN A 32 15.94 10.38 -15.18
N ASN A 33 15.98 11.08 -14.05
CA ASN A 33 16.28 10.45 -12.78
C ASN A 33 15.03 9.65 -12.38
N ASP A 34 15.00 8.39 -12.79
CA ASP A 34 13.94 7.47 -12.38
C ASP A 34 14.02 7.25 -10.87
N ALA A 35 12.87 7.39 -10.20
CA ALA A 35 12.77 7.14 -8.77
C ALA A 35 12.93 5.63 -8.50
N VAL A 36 13.90 5.29 -7.66
CA VAL A 36 14.05 3.91 -7.20
C VAL A 36 12.93 3.58 -6.21
N ILE A 37 12.07 2.62 -6.56
CA ILE A 37 11.01 2.15 -5.66
C ILE A 37 11.60 1.25 -4.58
N ILE A 38 11.55 1.71 -3.33
CA ILE A 38 11.92 0.90 -2.17
C ILE A 38 10.74 0.00 -1.79
N SER A 39 10.91 -1.32 -1.91
CA SER A 39 9.87 -2.28 -1.53
C SER A 39 9.84 -2.51 -0.02
N GLY A 40 9.06 -1.70 0.69
CA GLY A 40 8.84 -1.89 2.14
C GLY A 40 8.26 -3.27 2.48
N ARG A 41 7.52 -3.90 1.57
CA ARG A 41 6.99 -5.27 1.76
C ARG A 41 8.10 -6.31 1.85
N LYS A 42 9.08 -6.25 0.94
CA LYS A 42 10.23 -7.17 0.93
C LYS A 42 11.07 -6.96 2.19
N LEU A 43 11.39 -5.70 2.51
CA LEU A 43 12.15 -5.36 3.71
C LEU A 43 11.45 -5.82 4.99
N ALA A 44 10.15 -5.58 5.12
CA ALA A 44 9.36 -6.01 6.29
C ALA A 44 9.27 -7.55 6.42
N GLN A 45 9.38 -8.29 5.31
CA GLN A 45 9.44 -9.76 5.37
C GLN A 45 10.80 -10.22 5.88
N GLN A 46 11.89 -9.62 5.42
CA GLN A 46 13.25 -9.93 5.89
C GLN A 46 13.38 -9.67 7.39
N ILE A 47 12.96 -8.48 7.85
CA ILE A 47 12.99 -8.12 9.27
C ILE A 47 12.19 -9.11 10.13
N ARG A 48 11.02 -9.57 9.66
CA ARG A 48 10.20 -10.56 10.40
C ARG A 48 10.89 -11.92 10.49
N GLN A 49 11.64 -12.33 9.47
CA GLN A 49 12.39 -13.59 9.49
C GLN A 49 13.55 -13.53 10.48
N GLU A 50 14.28 -12.41 10.49
CA GLU A 50 15.36 -12.15 11.46
C GLU A 50 14.81 -12.13 12.90
N ALA A 51 13.76 -11.36 13.15
CA ALA A 51 13.12 -11.28 14.46
C ALA A 51 12.60 -12.65 14.94
N ARG A 52 12.07 -13.48 14.03
CA ARG A 52 11.64 -14.83 14.38
C ARG A 52 12.81 -15.67 14.88
N HIS A 53 13.94 -15.62 14.19
CA HIS A 53 15.13 -16.35 14.57
C HIS A 53 15.65 -15.91 15.94
N GLU A 54 15.68 -14.60 16.19
CA GLU A 54 16.06 -14.03 17.49
C GLU A 54 15.13 -14.48 18.62
N VAL A 55 13.82 -14.50 18.38
CA VAL A 55 12.84 -14.99 19.37
C VAL A 55 13.01 -16.48 19.65
N GLU A 56 13.33 -17.28 18.63
CA GLU A 56 13.63 -18.70 18.80
C GLU A 56 14.89 -18.91 19.67
N GLN A 57 15.97 -18.16 19.40
CA GLN A 57 17.18 -18.19 20.22
C GLN A 57 16.91 -17.73 21.67
N TRP A 58 16.14 -16.65 21.84
CA TRP A 58 15.78 -16.09 23.13
C TRP A 58 15.07 -17.11 24.02
N VAL A 59 14.09 -17.82 23.45
CA VAL A 59 13.34 -18.88 24.15
C VAL A 59 14.23 -20.09 24.41
N ALA A 60 15.10 -20.47 23.47
CA ALA A 60 16.05 -21.57 23.66
C ALA A 60 17.05 -21.30 24.80
N ALA A 61 17.38 -20.03 25.04
CA ALA A 61 18.17 -19.60 26.19
C ALA A 61 17.42 -19.66 27.53
N GLY A 62 16.18 -20.16 27.56
CA GLY A 62 15.37 -20.35 28.76
C GLY A 62 14.52 -19.13 29.15
N ASN A 63 14.54 -18.06 28.34
CA ASN A 63 13.74 -16.89 28.63
C ASN A 63 12.27 -17.08 28.24
N LYS A 64 11.39 -16.32 28.90
CA LYS A 64 9.96 -16.28 28.53
C LYS A 64 9.83 -15.70 27.12
N ARG A 65 8.97 -16.32 26.30
CA ARG A 65 8.60 -15.80 24.98
C ARG A 65 8.02 -14.37 25.13
N PRO A 66 8.42 -13.39 24.31
CA PRO A 66 7.83 -12.05 24.33
C PRO A 66 6.31 -12.10 24.07
N HIS A 67 5.58 -11.00 24.21
CA HIS A 67 4.17 -10.93 23.81
C HIS A 67 3.79 -9.51 23.36
N LEU A 68 2.75 -9.40 22.53
CA LEU A 68 2.21 -8.15 22.05
C LEU A 68 0.74 -8.04 22.49
N SER A 69 0.45 -7.02 23.27
CA SER A 69 -0.91 -6.60 23.61
C SER A 69 -1.29 -5.40 22.74
N VAL A 70 -2.50 -5.41 22.16
CA VAL A 70 -2.99 -4.30 21.33
C VAL A 70 -4.34 -3.85 21.84
N VAL A 71 -4.45 -2.57 22.19
CA VAL A 71 -5.71 -1.96 22.61
C VAL A 71 -6.32 -1.22 21.43
N LEU A 72 -7.56 -1.56 21.08
CA LEU A 72 -8.34 -0.86 20.07
C LEU A 72 -9.47 -0.10 20.77
N VAL A 73 -9.53 1.19 20.51
CA VAL A 73 -10.49 2.11 21.13
C VAL A 73 -11.39 2.68 20.03
N GLY A 74 -12.70 2.45 20.16
CA GLY A 74 -13.69 2.89 19.18
C GLY A 74 -13.64 2.10 17.86
N GLU A 75 -14.36 2.62 16.85
CA GLU A 75 -14.72 1.85 15.64
C GLU A 75 -14.12 2.39 14.34
N ASN A 76 -12.94 3.03 14.40
CA ASN A 76 -12.29 3.52 13.19
C ASN A 76 -11.85 2.35 12.28
N PRO A 77 -12.37 2.22 11.05
CA PRO A 77 -12.07 1.09 10.17
C PRO A 77 -10.59 1.00 9.76
N ALA A 78 -9.89 2.14 9.69
CA ALA A 78 -8.45 2.14 9.42
C ALA A 78 -7.67 1.57 10.62
N SER A 79 -8.09 1.88 11.85
CA SER A 79 -7.49 1.35 13.07
C SER A 79 -7.68 -0.16 13.18
N HIS A 80 -8.88 -0.66 12.86
CA HIS A 80 -9.15 -2.11 12.78
C HIS A 80 -8.16 -2.81 11.84
N SER A 81 -7.99 -2.30 10.63
CA SER A 81 -7.05 -2.87 9.65
C SER A 81 -5.59 -2.81 10.14
N TYR A 82 -5.21 -1.72 10.81
CA TYR A 82 -3.86 -1.54 11.34
C TYR A 82 -3.56 -2.49 12.50
N VAL A 83 -4.49 -2.64 13.44
CA VAL A 83 -4.39 -3.59 14.56
C VAL A 83 -4.30 -5.02 14.05
N LEU A 84 -5.16 -5.41 13.10
CA LEU A 84 -5.09 -6.73 12.47
C LEU A 84 -3.73 -7.01 11.84
N ASN A 85 -3.15 -6.02 11.14
CA ASN A 85 -1.83 -6.17 10.54
C ASN A 85 -0.72 -6.29 11.59
N LYS A 86 -0.79 -5.55 12.71
CA LYS A 86 0.13 -5.70 13.84
C LYS A 86 0.05 -7.10 14.44
N THR A 87 -1.16 -7.59 14.71
CA THR A 87 -1.39 -8.92 15.27
C THR A 87 -0.86 -10.01 14.33
N LYS A 88 -1.12 -9.90 13.02
CA LYS A 88 -0.59 -10.85 12.01
C LYS A 88 0.94 -10.86 11.97
N ALA A 89 1.57 -9.69 11.89
CA ALA A 89 3.03 -9.58 11.88
C ALA A 89 3.66 -10.19 13.15
N ALA A 90 3.02 -9.99 14.30
CA ALA A 90 3.45 -10.57 15.56
C ALA A 90 3.27 -12.10 15.58
N ALA A 91 2.16 -12.61 15.03
CA ALA A 91 1.94 -14.03 14.89
C ALA A 91 3.00 -14.71 14.00
N ASP A 92 3.40 -14.07 12.90
CA ASP A 92 4.43 -14.56 11.97
C ASP A 92 5.80 -14.77 12.66
N VAL A 93 6.11 -13.95 13.67
CA VAL A 93 7.40 -13.97 14.40
C VAL A 93 7.42 -15.05 15.49
N GLY A 94 6.28 -15.48 16.04
CA GLY A 94 6.29 -16.52 17.06
C GLY A 94 5.01 -16.80 17.84
N ARG A 95 3.82 -16.41 17.35
CA ARG A 95 2.53 -16.47 18.08
C ARG A 95 2.62 -15.88 19.49
N PHE A 96 2.36 -14.58 19.56
CA PHE A 96 2.14 -13.86 20.80
C PHE A 96 0.68 -14.00 21.24
N LEU A 97 0.44 -14.17 22.55
CA LEU A 97 -0.91 -14.35 23.09
C LEU A 97 -1.75 -13.11 22.81
N HIS A 98 -2.89 -13.30 22.14
CA HIS A 98 -3.79 -12.22 21.74
C HIS A 98 -4.45 -11.60 22.97
N SER A 99 -4.19 -10.32 23.22
CA SER A 99 -5.14 -9.45 23.89
C SER A 99 -5.47 -8.33 22.92
N CYS A 100 -6.60 -8.48 22.23
CA CYS A 100 -7.31 -7.38 21.58
C CYS A 100 -8.43 -7.02 22.54
N LEU A 101 -8.19 -6.12 23.49
CA LEU A 101 -9.28 -5.57 24.27
C LEU A 101 -9.96 -4.52 23.39
N CYS A 102 -11.13 -4.87 22.88
CA CYS A 102 -12.03 -3.90 22.25
C CYS A 102 -12.66 -3.11 23.39
N ALA A 103 -12.18 -1.89 23.64
CA ALA A 103 -12.90 -0.96 24.50
C ALA A 103 -14.18 -0.56 23.75
N LEU A 104 -15.28 -1.24 24.09
CA LEU A 104 -16.59 -0.95 23.53
C LEU A 104 -17.00 0.46 23.94
N THR A 105 -17.38 1.25 22.94
CA THR A 105 -18.00 2.59 23.00
C THR A 105 -17.02 3.77 23.10
N ASN A 106 -17.24 4.76 22.22
CA ASN A 106 -16.61 6.09 22.15
C ASN A 106 -16.94 6.99 23.38
N ARG A 107 -17.11 6.40 24.56
CA ARG A 107 -17.54 7.06 25.81
C ARG A 107 -16.72 6.61 27.03
N THR A 108 -15.49 6.20 26.82
CA THR A 108 -14.53 5.96 27.89
C THR A 108 -14.11 7.32 28.45
N LEU A 109 -14.74 7.70 29.57
CA LEU A 109 -14.21 8.72 30.47
C LEU A 109 -12.77 8.33 30.78
N ASN A 110 -11.86 9.31 30.77
CA ASN A 110 -10.40 9.16 30.66
C ASN A 110 -9.69 8.24 31.69
N ASN A 111 -10.42 7.58 32.58
CA ASN A 111 -9.93 6.81 33.72
C ASN A 111 -9.92 5.27 33.51
N GLU A 112 -10.68 4.70 32.58
CA GLU A 112 -10.74 3.22 32.38
C GLU A 112 -9.54 2.66 31.58
N TYR A 113 -8.74 3.50 30.93
CA TYR A 113 -7.62 3.07 30.10
C TYR A 113 -6.38 2.64 30.89
N LEU A 114 -6.25 3.09 32.14
CA LEU A 114 -5.06 2.85 32.97
C LEU A 114 -5.07 1.47 33.63
N GLU A 115 -6.23 0.83 33.79
CA GLU A 115 -6.31 -0.56 34.28
C GLU A 115 -5.95 -1.60 33.20
N LEU A 116 -5.76 -1.12 31.98
CA LEU A 116 -5.60 -1.90 30.76
C LEU A 116 -4.12 -2.07 30.33
N ILE A 117 -3.21 -1.32 30.98
CA ILE A 117 -1.76 -1.25 30.72
C ILE A 117 -1.02 -1.70 31.98
#